data_AF-I3X6G0-F1
#
_entry.id   AF-I3X6G0-F1
#
_cell.length_a   1.000
_cell.length_b   1.000
_cell.length_c   1.000
_cell.angle_alpha   90.00
_cell.angle_beta   90.00
_cell.angle_gamma   90.00
#
_symmetry.space_group_name_H-M   'P 1'
#
loop_
_entity.id
_entity.type
_entity.pdbx_description
1 polymer ?
#
loop_
_entity_poly.entity_id
_entity_poly.type
_entity_poly.pdbx_seq_one_letter_code
_entity_poly.pdbx_strand_id
1 'polypeptide(L)'
;MAAKDRIKKYRESGGAADLVRVEVLVPKAKRDEIVNQAADLRERHRLEKRLADFIQVATERYGLRVFDNIDISKLDDLTRKARVVANALMERGDARAFSMGRKMATELGELV
;
A
#
# COMPACT_ATOMS: atom_id res chain seq x y z
N MET A 1 27.60 -10.21 -0.50
CA MET A 1 26.95 -9.28 0.45
C MET A 1 26.94 -9.91 1.83
N ALA A 2 27.44 -9.20 2.86
CA ALA A 2 27.48 -9.73 4.22
C ALA A 2 26.05 -9.85 4.80
N ALA A 3 25.85 -10.72 5.80
CA ALA A 3 24.55 -10.87 6.47
C ALA A 3 24.03 -9.56 7.07
N LYS A 4 24.93 -8.71 7.58
CA LYS A 4 24.61 -7.37 8.09
C LYS A 4 24.05 -6.44 7.01
N ASP A 5 24.61 -6.45 5.82
CA ASP A 5 24.15 -5.61 4.70
C ASP A 5 22.75 -6.03 4.24
N ARG A 6 22.47 -7.34 4.24
CA ARG A 6 21.12 -7.85 3.93
C ARG A 6 20.09 -7.43 4.96
N ILE A 7 20.44 -7.49 6.26
CA ILE A 7 19.54 -7.06 7.34
C ILE A 7 19.30 -5.55 7.26
N LYS A 8 20.35 -4.76 7.02
CA LYS A 8 20.25 -3.30 6.87
C LYS A 8 19.35 -2.95 5.68
N LYS A 9 19.60 -3.52 4.50
CA LYS A 9 18.75 -3.33 3.32
C LYS A 9 17.30 -3.75 3.56
N TYR A 10 17.07 -4.86 4.28
CA TYR A 10 15.73 -5.34 4.62
C TYR A 10 14.97 -4.39 5.57
N ARG A 11 15.68 -3.70 6.47
CA ARG A 11 15.14 -2.66 7.36
C ARG A 11 14.94 -1.31 6.68
N GLU A 12 15.74 -0.97 5.67
CA GLU A 12 15.66 0.33 4.98
C GLU A 12 14.70 0.29 3.79
N SER A 13 14.62 -0.85 3.09
CA SER A 13 13.91 -0.98 1.81
C SER A 13 13.14 -2.28 1.63
N GLY A 14 13.22 -3.20 2.60
CA GLY A 14 12.57 -4.51 2.55
C GLY A 14 11.28 -4.58 3.35
N GLY A 15 10.82 -5.80 3.63
CA GLY A 15 9.55 -6.04 4.32
C GLY A 15 9.49 -5.58 5.79
N ALA A 16 10.61 -5.08 6.34
CA ALA A 16 10.67 -4.43 7.65
C ALA A 16 10.99 -2.94 7.59
N ALA A 17 11.00 -2.34 6.39
CA ALA A 17 10.98 -0.89 6.24
C ALA A 17 9.75 -0.32 6.94
N ASP A 18 9.96 0.72 7.75
CA ASP A 18 8.94 1.40 8.55
C ASP A 18 8.34 0.56 9.70
N LEU A 19 8.91 -0.62 10.00
CA LEU A 19 8.49 -1.44 11.14
C LEU A 19 9.46 -1.29 12.32
N VAL A 20 8.89 -1.20 13.53
CA VAL A 20 9.64 -1.21 14.78
C VAL A 20 9.74 -2.64 15.31
N ARG A 21 10.93 -3.04 15.77
CA ARG A 21 11.10 -4.31 16.49
C ARG A 21 10.55 -4.16 17.90
N VAL A 22 9.60 -5.01 18.25
CA VAL A 22 9.04 -5.12 19.60
C VAL A 22 9.29 -6.53 20.12
N GLU A 23 9.74 -6.65 21.36
CA GLU A 23 9.94 -7.93 22.04
C GLU A 23 8.92 -8.05 23.17
N VAL A 24 8.20 -9.17 23.21
CA VAL A 24 7.14 -9.42 24.20
C VAL A 24 7.26 -10.83 24.76
N LEU A 25 6.97 -10.97 26.06
CA LEU A 25 6.82 -12.27 26.70
C LEU A 25 5.43 -12.82 26.40
N VAL A 26 5.39 -14.02 25.82
CA VAL A 26 4.15 -14.70 25.44
C VAL A 26 4.15 -16.14 25.98
N PRO A 27 3.02 -16.62 26.51
CA PRO A 27 2.88 -18.02 26.88
C PRO A 27 3.16 -18.92 25.67
N LYS A 28 3.92 -20.02 25.87
CA LYS A 28 4.32 -20.92 24.78
C LYS A 28 3.14 -21.39 23.94
N ALA A 29 1.99 -21.66 24.56
CA ALA A 29 0.76 -22.10 23.89
C ALA A 29 0.15 -21.06 22.94
N LYS A 30 0.46 -19.76 23.11
CA LYS A 30 -0.07 -18.66 22.29
C LYS A 30 0.93 -18.08 21.29
N ARG A 31 2.14 -18.64 21.22
CA ARG A 31 3.20 -18.12 20.36
C ARG A 31 2.74 -18.00 18.90
N ASP A 32 2.14 -19.05 18.36
CA ASP A 32 1.81 -19.10 16.94
C ASP A 32 0.65 -18.15 16.59
N GLU A 33 -0.32 -17.99 17.51
CA GLU A 33 -1.38 -16.99 17.38
C GLU A 33 -0.81 -15.57 17.23
N ILE A 34 0.13 -15.20 18.11
CA ILE A 34 0.76 -13.87 18.09
C ILE A 34 1.60 -13.67 16.83
N VAL A 35 2.31 -14.72 16.38
CA VAL A 35 3.09 -14.66 15.14
C VAL A 35 2.18 -14.45 13.93
N ASN A 36 1.03 -15.14 13.87
CA ASN A 36 0.05 -14.99 12.80
C ASN A 36 -0.58 -13.59 12.79
N GLN A 37 -1.04 -13.10 13.95
CA GLN A 37 -1.57 -11.73 14.06
C GLN A 37 -0.54 -10.67 13.63
N ALA A 38 0.72 -10.86 13.99
CA ALA A 38 1.80 -9.98 13.54
C ALA A 38 2.05 -10.11 12.03
N ALA A 39 1.85 -11.26 11.41
CA ALA A 39 1.93 -11.42 9.97
C ALA A 39 0.82 -10.63 9.26
N ASP A 40 -0.42 -10.76 9.73
CA ASP A 40 -1.60 -10.05 9.18
C ASP A 40 -1.45 -8.53 9.31
N LEU A 41 -0.95 -8.05 10.45
CA LEU A 41 -0.67 -6.62 10.65
C LEU A 41 0.35 -6.10 9.64
N ARG A 42 1.43 -6.86 9.39
CA ARG A 42 2.45 -6.47 8.40
C ARG A 42 1.89 -6.48 6.98
N GLU A 43 1.02 -7.43 6.66
CA GLU A 43 0.40 -7.50 5.34
C GLU A 43 -0.53 -6.30 5.09
N ARG A 44 -1.40 -5.98 6.05
CA ARG A 44 -2.26 -4.79 5.99
C ARG A 44 -1.46 -3.51 5.85
N HIS A 45 -0.43 -3.32 6.67
CA HIS A 45 0.43 -2.14 6.58
C HIS A 45 1.12 -2.02 5.21
N ARG A 46 1.61 -3.13 4.65
CA ARG A 46 2.21 -3.13 3.31
C ARG A 46 1.20 -2.78 2.22
N LEU A 47 -0.04 -3.26 2.33
CA LEU A 47 -1.12 -2.92 1.41
C LEU A 47 -1.43 -1.42 1.48
N GLU A 48 -1.67 -0.90 2.68
CA GLU A 48 -1.94 0.53 2.92
C GLU A 48 -0.82 1.41 2.34
N LYS A 49 0.45 1.06 2.59
CA LYS A 49 1.58 1.79 2.03
C LYS A 49 1.57 1.80 0.51
N ARG A 50 1.37 0.64 -0.14
CA ARG A 50 1.31 0.56 -1.61
C ARG A 50 0.17 1.42 -2.18
N LEU A 51 -1.00 1.41 -1.54
CA LEU A 51 -2.13 2.23 -1.97
C LEU A 51 -1.84 3.73 -1.80
N ALA A 52 -1.22 4.13 -0.69
CA ALA A 52 -0.81 5.51 -0.46
C ALA A 52 0.21 5.98 -1.51
N ASP A 53 1.25 5.16 -1.78
CA ASP A 53 2.26 5.44 -2.80
C ASP A 53 1.61 5.59 -4.19
N PHE A 54 0.66 4.72 -4.53
CA PHE A 54 -0.07 4.81 -5.80
C PHE A 54 -0.88 6.10 -5.91
N ILE A 55 -1.61 6.49 -4.85
CA ILE A 55 -2.39 7.74 -4.84
C ILE A 55 -1.46 8.93 -4.98
N GLN A 56 -0.34 8.96 -4.25
CA GLN A 56 0.63 10.04 -4.34
C GLN A 56 1.16 10.16 -5.78
N VAL A 57 1.69 9.08 -6.35
CA VAL A 57 2.23 9.08 -7.72
C VAL A 57 1.16 9.47 -8.74
N ALA A 58 -0.07 9.02 -8.57
CA ALA A 58 -1.18 9.37 -9.46
C ALA A 58 -1.49 10.87 -9.39
N THR A 59 -1.66 11.41 -8.18
CA THR A 59 -1.97 12.83 -7.97
C THR A 59 -0.85 13.75 -8.49
N GLU A 60 0.42 13.39 -8.27
CA GLU A 60 1.57 14.15 -8.78
C GLU A 60 1.66 14.14 -10.31
N ARG A 61 1.40 12.99 -10.95
CA ARG A 61 1.58 12.84 -12.41
C ARG A 61 0.39 13.31 -13.22
N TYR A 62 -0.82 13.09 -12.72
CA TYR A 62 -2.05 13.30 -13.48
C TYR A 62 -2.83 14.51 -13.00
N GLY A 63 -2.78 14.83 -11.70
CA GLY A 63 -3.35 16.04 -11.11
C GLY A 63 -4.74 16.41 -11.67
N LEU A 64 -4.93 17.68 -11.99
CA LEU A 64 -6.19 18.20 -12.52
C LEU A 64 -6.58 17.58 -13.88
N ARG A 65 -5.66 17.01 -14.65
CA ARG A 65 -6.01 16.42 -15.96
C ARG A 65 -6.97 15.24 -15.83
N VAL A 66 -6.87 14.49 -14.74
CA VAL A 66 -7.71 13.31 -14.45
C VAL A 66 -8.66 13.57 -13.29
N PHE A 67 -8.25 14.40 -12.33
CA PHE A 67 -8.94 14.61 -11.05
C PHE A 67 -9.60 16.00 -10.91
N ASP A 68 -9.87 16.71 -12.01
CA ASP A 68 -10.49 18.04 -12.04
C ASP A 68 -11.73 18.20 -11.14
N ASN A 69 -12.58 17.18 -11.08
CA ASN A 69 -13.82 17.16 -10.31
C ASN A 69 -13.81 16.16 -9.15
N ILE A 70 -12.62 15.74 -8.70
CA ILE A 70 -12.47 14.74 -7.64
C ILE A 70 -11.68 15.34 -6.49
N ASP A 71 -12.37 15.62 -5.39
CA ASP A 71 -11.74 16.04 -4.15
C ASP A 71 -11.32 14.82 -3.33
N ILE A 72 -10.10 14.33 -3.59
CA ILE A 72 -9.52 13.15 -2.91
C ILE A 72 -9.34 13.42 -1.41
N SER A 73 -9.19 14.68 -1.01
CA SER A 73 -8.95 15.06 0.39
C SER A 73 -10.17 14.83 1.28
N LYS A 74 -11.40 14.87 0.71
CA LYS A 74 -12.67 14.65 1.41
C LYS A 74 -13.05 13.19 1.61
N LEU A 75 -12.24 12.26 1.10
CA LEU A 75 -12.44 10.85 1.37
C LEU A 75 -11.71 10.50 2.66
N ASP A 76 -12.37 9.80 3.59
CA ASP A 76 -11.76 9.50 4.89
C ASP A 76 -10.97 8.17 4.89
N ASP A 77 -11.31 7.28 3.98
CA ASP A 77 -10.76 5.93 3.89
C ASP A 77 -9.79 5.79 2.71
N LEU A 78 -8.62 5.20 2.97
CA LEU A 78 -7.57 4.97 1.98
C LEU A 78 -8.03 4.01 0.88
N THR A 79 -8.83 3.00 1.22
CA THR A 79 -9.36 2.04 0.26
C THR A 79 -10.32 2.74 -0.69
N ARG A 80 -11.23 3.56 -0.16
CA ARG A 80 -12.14 4.39 -0.95
C ARG A 80 -11.40 5.39 -1.82
N LYS A 81 -10.34 6.04 -1.31
CA LYS A 81 -9.46 6.92 -2.12
C LYS A 81 -8.85 6.17 -3.29
N ALA A 82 -8.23 5.03 -3.02
CA ALA A 82 -7.58 4.21 -4.04
C ALA A 82 -8.58 3.77 -5.11
N ARG A 83 -9.79 3.33 -4.74
CA ARG A 83 -10.84 2.98 -5.70
C ARG A 83 -11.22 4.14 -6.61
N VAL A 84 -11.50 5.31 -6.03
CA VAL A 84 -11.88 6.51 -6.80
C VAL A 84 -10.75 6.93 -7.75
N VAL A 85 -9.51 6.92 -7.28
CA VAL A 85 -8.33 7.25 -8.09
C VAL A 85 -8.13 6.22 -9.20
N ALA A 86 -8.24 4.92 -8.91
CA ALA A 86 -8.10 3.84 -9.88
C ALA A 86 -9.12 3.97 -11.01
N ASN A 87 -10.39 4.17 -10.66
CA ASN A 87 -11.47 4.35 -11.64
C ASN A 87 -11.23 5.59 -12.51
N ALA A 88 -10.89 6.74 -11.91
CA ALA A 88 -10.62 7.96 -12.67
C ALA A 88 -9.44 7.80 -13.64
N LEU A 89 -8.35 7.14 -13.21
CA LEU A 89 -7.21 6.82 -14.06
C LEU A 89 -7.58 5.90 -15.23
N MET A 90 -8.49 4.94 -15.01
CA MET A 90 -8.94 4.00 -16.03
C MET A 90 -9.92 4.62 -17.03
N GLU A 91 -10.80 5.51 -16.57
CA GLU A 91 -11.84 6.12 -17.40
C GLU A 91 -11.35 7.33 -18.20
N ARG A 92 -10.48 8.16 -17.60
CA ARG A 92 -10.12 9.49 -18.12
C ARG A 92 -8.65 9.62 -18.50
N GLY A 93 -7.84 8.64 -18.11
CA GLY A 93 -6.39 8.68 -18.27
C GLY A 93 -5.90 8.19 -19.63
N ASP A 94 -4.59 8.33 -19.84
CA ASP A 94 -3.90 7.71 -20.97
C ASP A 94 -3.58 6.22 -20.71
N ALA A 95 -2.97 5.53 -21.67
CA ALA A 95 -2.61 4.11 -21.51
C ALA A 95 -1.75 3.82 -20.27
N ARG A 96 -0.86 4.75 -19.87
CA ARG A 96 -0.04 4.59 -18.67
C ARG A 96 -0.89 4.75 -17.41
N ALA A 97 -1.80 5.72 -17.40
CA ALA A 97 -2.77 5.93 -16.32
C ALA A 97 -3.65 4.69 -16.14
N PHE A 98 -4.18 4.15 -17.22
CA PHE A 98 -4.98 2.93 -17.21
C PHE A 98 -4.19 1.77 -16.58
N SER A 99 -2.95 1.54 -17.01
CA SER A 99 -2.11 0.48 -16.44
C SER A 99 -1.86 0.66 -14.93
N MET A 100 -1.77 1.90 -14.46
CA MET A 100 -1.60 2.22 -13.04
C MET A 100 -2.89 2.00 -12.26
N GLY A 101 -4.03 2.48 -12.77
CA GLY A 101 -5.35 2.23 -12.18
C GLY A 101 -5.67 0.74 -12.07
N ARG A 102 -5.33 -0.05 -13.09
CA ARG A 102 -5.45 -1.52 -13.07
C ARG A 102 -4.64 -2.20 -11.98
N LYS A 103 -3.38 -1.77 -11.78
CA LYS A 103 -2.55 -2.29 -10.70
C LYS A 103 -3.14 -1.94 -9.33
N MET A 104 -3.63 -0.72 -9.19
CA MET A 104 -4.29 -0.27 -7.96
C MET A 104 -5.56 -1.08 -7.66
N ALA A 105 -6.42 -1.32 -8.66
CA ALA A 105 -7.62 -2.15 -8.53
C ALA A 105 -7.28 -3.61 -8.17
N THR A 106 -6.19 -4.14 -8.72
CA THR A 106 -5.71 -5.51 -8.40
C THR A 106 -5.30 -5.63 -6.93
N GLU A 107 -4.60 -4.63 -6.39
CA GLU A 107 -4.24 -4.58 -4.96
C GLU A 107 -5.48 -4.46 -4.05
N LEU A 108 -6.56 -3.85 -4.54
CA LEU A 108 -7.85 -3.79 -3.86
C LEU A 108 -8.65 -5.10 -3.92
N GLY A 109 -8.19 -6.10 -4.68
CA GLY A 109 -8.93 -7.34 -4.93
C GLY A 109 -10.11 -7.15 -5.90
N GLU A 110 -10.16 -6.03 -6.62
CA GLU A 110 -11.17 -5.75 -7.63
C GLU A 110 -10.72 -6.35 -8.97
N LEU A 111 -11.34 -7.46 -9.35
CA LEU A 111 -11.24 -8.02 -10.69
C LEU A 111 -12.03 -7.11 -11.65
N VAL A 112 -11.37 -6.08 -12.16
CA VAL A 112 -11.83 -5.32 -13.33
C VAL A 112 -11.36 -6.01 -14.61
#